data_AF-A0A1E4BDA9-F1
#
_entry.id   AF-A0A1E4BDA9-F1
#
_cell.length_a   1.000
_cell.length_b   1.000
_cell.length_c   1.000
_cell.angle_alpha   90.00
_cell.angle_beta   90.00
_cell.angle_gamma   90.00
#
_symmetry.space_group_name_H-M   'P 1'
#
loop_
_entity.id
_entity.type
_entity.pdbx_description
1 polymer ?
#
loop_
_entity_poly.entity_id
_entity_poly.type
_entity_poly.pdbx_seq_one_letter_code
_entity_poly.pdbx_strand_id
1 'polypeptide(L)'
;MSEWSPDSDDSFRNDEDFAGGDEGEGVARVVTLAPVALRLTPTAHPRAPEGHVVFRALGAVEGELSDDSPVLAQGSLPQPTFTAVQEVGLFARPVPLMLTAHADEGGIRAVLAALVPVQELERVERATLAAEEPWLASASGASAPAPFEEGEGEEGGGAPPLVPFALGVVLRFQENRQHPESLDDEAVDLLATILSGGAMDADRKRVENLLKSL
;
A
#
# COMPACT_ATOMS: atom_id res chain seq x y z
N MET A 1 -44.69 0.18 51.12
CA MET A 1 -45.35 -0.25 49.87
C MET A 1 -44.45 0.12 48.72
N SER A 2 -43.71 -0.86 48.24
CA SER A 2 -43.30 -1.14 46.85
C SER A 2 -42.33 -2.30 46.95
N GLU A 3 -42.87 -3.47 46.66
CA GLU A 3 -42.22 -4.78 46.74
C GLU A 3 -41.21 -4.92 45.61
N TRP A 4 -39.98 -5.33 45.95
CA TRP A 4 -39.03 -5.86 44.98
C TRP A 4 -38.89 -7.35 45.24
N SER A 5 -39.52 -8.15 44.37
CA SER A 5 -39.33 -9.60 44.30
C SER A 5 -38.40 -9.92 43.13
N PRO A 6 -37.44 -10.86 43.27
CA PRO A 6 -36.59 -11.31 42.19
C PRO A 6 -37.24 -12.51 41.50
N ASP A 7 -37.61 -12.39 40.23
CA ASP A 7 -37.86 -13.57 39.39
C ASP A 7 -36.76 -13.67 38.35
N SER A 8 -35.98 -14.73 38.54
CA SER A 8 -35.16 -15.38 37.54
C SER A 8 -36.07 -15.95 36.47
N ASP A 9 -35.87 -15.57 35.21
CA ASP A 9 -36.30 -16.43 34.11
C ASP A 9 -35.12 -16.64 33.16
N ASP A 10 -34.49 -17.77 33.43
CA ASP A 10 -33.41 -18.41 32.71
C ASP A 10 -34.04 -19.08 31.48
N SER A 11 -34.19 -18.34 30.39
CA SER A 11 -34.50 -18.92 29.09
C SER A 11 -33.31 -18.72 28.17
N PHE A 12 -32.41 -19.68 28.24
CA PHE A 12 -31.41 -20.00 27.22
C PHE A 12 -32.06 -19.99 25.83
N ARG A 13 -31.97 -18.85 25.14
CA ARG A 13 -32.19 -18.78 23.70
C ARG A 13 -30.85 -19.09 23.05
N ASN A 14 -30.74 -20.36 22.69
CA ASN A 14 -29.84 -20.96 21.73
C ASN A 14 -29.22 -19.92 20.78
N ASP A 15 -27.94 -19.57 21.00
CA ASP A 15 -27.09 -18.82 20.08
C ASP A 15 -26.74 -19.69 18.87
N GLU A 16 -27.75 -20.05 18.08
CA GLU A 16 -27.59 -20.67 16.76
C GLU A 16 -28.29 -19.79 15.74
N ASP A 17 -27.72 -18.61 15.47
CA ASP A 17 -27.94 -17.83 14.25
C ASP A 17 -26.86 -16.72 14.12
N PHE A 18 -25.58 -17.10 14.20
CA PHE A 18 -24.49 -16.33 13.56
C PHE A 18 -24.24 -16.88 12.14
N ALA A 19 -25.31 -16.98 11.37
CA ALA A 19 -25.27 -17.04 9.92
C ALA A 19 -25.89 -15.75 9.36
N GLY A 20 -25.49 -14.61 9.92
CA GLY A 20 -25.60 -13.33 9.25
C GLY A 20 -24.44 -13.24 8.28
N GLY A 21 -24.69 -13.58 7.01
CA GLY A 21 -23.76 -13.30 5.93
C GLY A 21 -23.42 -11.82 5.95
N ASP A 22 -22.21 -11.51 6.39
CA ASP A 22 -21.58 -10.25 6.03
C ASP A 22 -21.28 -10.36 4.55
N GLU A 23 -22.24 -9.96 3.69
CA GLU A 23 -21.95 -9.53 2.32
C GLU A 23 -21.19 -8.19 2.38
N GLY A 24 -20.14 -8.15 3.20
CA GLY A 24 -19.16 -7.09 3.25
C GLY A 24 -18.37 -7.19 1.97
N GLU A 25 -18.47 -6.12 1.17
CA GLU A 25 -17.66 -5.83 -0.01
C GLU A 25 -16.25 -6.45 0.12
N GLY A 26 -16.05 -7.60 -0.53
CA GLY A 26 -14.88 -8.44 -0.25
C GLY A 26 -13.58 -7.69 -0.49
N VAL A 27 -12.64 -7.79 0.44
CA VAL A 27 -11.29 -7.21 0.32
C VAL A 27 -10.28 -8.35 0.23
N ALA A 28 -9.62 -8.48 -0.92
CA ALA A 28 -8.52 -9.42 -1.08
C ALA A 28 -7.18 -8.72 -0.81
N ARG A 29 -6.27 -9.41 -0.11
CA ARG A 29 -4.91 -8.93 0.14
C ARG A 29 -3.89 -9.99 -0.24
N VAL A 30 -2.96 -9.62 -1.11
CA VAL A 30 -1.91 -10.52 -1.61
C VAL A 30 -0.56 -9.86 -1.40
N VAL A 31 0.42 -10.63 -0.93
CA VAL A 31 1.80 -10.18 -0.71
C VAL A 31 2.74 -11.00 -1.58
N THR A 32 3.78 -10.38 -2.11
CA THR A 32 4.80 -11.11 -2.88
C THR A 32 5.57 -12.08 -1.99
N LEU A 33 5.84 -13.28 -2.54
CA LEU A 33 6.64 -14.29 -1.84
C LEU A 33 8.11 -13.86 -1.70
N ALA A 34 8.64 -13.22 -2.75
CA ALA A 34 10.00 -12.66 -2.76
C ALA A 34 9.95 -11.13 -2.73
N PRO A 35 10.91 -10.47 -2.04
CA PRO A 35 11.09 -9.03 -2.14
C PRO A 35 11.44 -8.60 -3.56
N VAL A 36 10.94 -7.43 -3.97
CA VAL A 36 11.10 -6.87 -5.32
C VAL A 36 12.00 -5.65 -5.26
N ALA A 37 12.99 -5.56 -6.16
CA ALA A 37 13.80 -4.36 -6.30
C ALA A 37 12.92 -3.23 -6.86
N LEU A 38 12.92 -2.06 -6.22
CA LEU A 38 12.01 -0.96 -6.54
C LEU A 38 12.77 0.35 -6.72
N ARG A 39 12.35 1.19 -7.67
CA ARG A 39 12.83 2.56 -7.84
C ARG A 39 11.69 3.48 -8.24
N LEU A 40 11.59 4.62 -7.58
CA LEU A 40 10.63 5.66 -7.96
C LEU A 40 11.31 6.63 -8.92
N THR A 41 10.72 6.80 -10.11
CA THR A 41 11.24 7.70 -11.14
C THR A 41 10.24 8.84 -11.39
N PRO A 42 10.65 10.11 -11.24
CA PRO A 42 9.78 11.25 -11.55
C PRO A 42 9.28 11.16 -13.00
N THR A 43 8.02 11.51 -13.22
CA THR A 43 7.41 11.49 -14.55
C THR A 43 6.54 12.73 -14.72
N ALA A 44 6.75 13.45 -15.82
CA ALA A 44 5.94 14.62 -16.13
C ALA A 44 4.49 14.18 -16.39
N HIS A 45 3.54 14.82 -15.72
CA HIS A 45 2.12 14.54 -15.92
C HIS A 45 1.34 15.85 -16.02
N PRO A 46 0.48 16.04 -17.05
CA PRO A 46 -0.21 17.30 -17.30
C PRO A 46 -1.21 17.67 -16.20
N ARG A 47 -1.61 16.70 -15.37
CA ARG A 47 -2.51 16.89 -14.22
C ARG A 47 -1.79 16.64 -12.89
N ALA A 48 -0.48 16.85 -12.83
CA ALA A 48 0.25 16.79 -11.57
C ALA A 48 -0.33 17.83 -10.60
N PRO A 49 -0.71 17.45 -9.36
CA PRO A 49 -1.11 18.42 -8.34
C PRO A 49 0.03 19.40 -8.06
N GLU A 50 -0.30 20.65 -7.75
CA GLU A 50 0.70 21.65 -7.37
C GLU A 50 1.47 21.19 -6.12
N GLY A 51 2.79 21.36 -6.12
CA GLY A 51 3.66 20.91 -5.04
C GLY A 51 3.86 19.39 -4.95
N HIS A 52 3.31 18.60 -5.88
CA HIS A 52 3.50 17.14 -5.93
C HIS A 52 4.43 16.71 -7.06
N VAL A 53 5.15 15.62 -6.81
CA VAL A 53 5.89 14.86 -7.83
C VAL A 53 5.05 13.65 -8.20
N VAL A 54 4.67 13.56 -9.48
CA VAL A 54 4.12 12.31 -10.05
C VAL A 54 5.30 11.40 -10.39
N PHE A 55 5.20 10.13 -10.02
CA PHE A 55 6.27 9.16 -10.21
C PHE A 55 5.74 7.83 -10.75
N ARG A 56 6.60 7.13 -11.47
CA ARG A 56 6.43 5.72 -11.84
C ARG A 56 7.25 4.87 -10.88
N ALA A 57 6.62 3.87 -10.26
CA ALA A 57 7.32 2.85 -9.50
C ALA A 57 7.76 1.75 -10.46
N LEU A 58 9.06 1.69 -10.75
CA LEU A 58 9.66 0.63 -11.53
C LEU A 58 10.05 -0.52 -10.60
N GLY A 59 9.91 -1.76 -11.07
CA GLY A 59 10.41 -2.89 -10.31
C GLY A 59 10.87 -4.06 -11.14
N ALA A 60 11.73 -4.87 -10.53
CA ALA A 60 12.29 -6.09 -11.09
C ALA A 60 12.20 -7.22 -10.06
N VAL A 61 11.52 -8.30 -10.43
CA VAL A 61 11.46 -9.53 -9.62
C VAL A 61 12.74 -10.36 -9.81
N GLU A 62 13.22 -10.43 -11.05
CA GLU A 62 14.45 -11.10 -11.43
C GLU A 62 15.30 -10.15 -12.28
N GLY A 63 16.61 -10.18 -12.09
CA GLY A 63 17.57 -9.34 -12.84
C GLY A 63 17.84 -7.97 -12.24
N GLU A 64 18.51 -7.11 -13.01
CA GLU A 64 18.90 -5.78 -12.57
C GLU A 64 17.81 -4.75 -12.88
N LEU A 65 17.56 -3.87 -11.91
CA LEU A 65 16.61 -2.79 -12.06
C LEU A 65 17.16 -1.74 -13.03
N SER A 66 16.41 -1.48 -14.10
CA SER A 66 16.77 -0.58 -15.19
C SER A 66 15.65 0.40 -15.55
N ASP A 67 15.90 1.33 -16.46
CA ASP A 67 14.88 2.28 -16.94
C ASP A 67 13.80 1.60 -17.80
N ASP A 68 14.10 0.41 -18.33
CA ASP A 68 13.18 -0.43 -19.11
C ASP A 68 12.43 -1.45 -18.24
N SER A 69 12.66 -1.45 -16.92
CA SER A 69 11.95 -2.34 -16.01
C SER A 69 10.44 -2.06 -16.01
N PRO A 70 9.61 -3.09 -15.75
CA PRO A 70 8.16 -2.93 -15.64
C PRO A 70 7.75 -1.77 -14.72
N VAL A 71 6.80 -0.96 -15.20
CA VAL A 71 6.09 0.01 -14.37
C VAL A 71 5.06 -0.76 -13.55
N LEU A 72 5.25 -0.83 -12.24
CA LEU A 72 4.36 -1.55 -11.34
C LEU A 72 3.14 -0.71 -10.94
N ALA A 73 3.36 0.59 -10.74
CA ALA A 73 2.30 1.54 -10.41
C ALA A 73 2.74 2.98 -10.74
N GLN A 74 1.76 3.88 -10.80
CA GLN A 74 1.98 5.32 -10.85
C GLN A 74 1.31 5.99 -9.66
N GLY A 75 2.02 6.90 -9.00
CA GLY A 75 1.55 7.60 -7.81
C GLY A 75 1.97 9.06 -7.81
N SER A 76 1.57 9.78 -6.76
CA SER A 76 2.05 11.13 -6.48
C SER A 76 2.35 11.30 -4.99
N LEU A 77 3.37 12.08 -4.70
CA LEU A 77 3.77 12.45 -3.34
C LEU A 77 4.00 13.96 -3.29
N PRO A 78 3.85 14.60 -2.12
CA PRO A 78 4.40 15.93 -1.91
C PRO A 78 5.88 15.96 -2.27
N GLN A 79 6.34 17.04 -2.90
CA GLN A 79 7.74 17.16 -3.34
C GLN A 79 8.76 16.95 -2.21
N PRO A 80 8.57 17.50 -0.99
CA PRO A 80 9.48 17.24 0.13
C PRO A 80 9.56 15.75 0.49
N THR A 81 8.41 15.06 0.50
CA THR A 81 8.35 13.61 0.77
C THR A 81 9.04 12.79 -0.32
N PHE A 82 8.83 13.13 -1.59
CA PHE A 82 9.51 12.43 -2.69
C PHE A 82 11.03 12.56 -2.58
N THR A 83 11.53 13.76 -2.29
CA THR A 83 12.96 14.00 -2.08
C THR A 83 13.48 13.20 -0.88
N ALA A 84 12.78 13.22 0.25
CA ALA A 84 13.15 12.49 1.46
C ALA A 84 13.22 10.97 1.23
N VAL A 85 12.28 10.40 0.46
CA VAL A 85 12.30 8.96 0.08
C VAL A 85 13.59 8.59 -0.66
N GLN A 86 14.05 9.47 -1.57
CA GLN A 86 15.29 9.26 -2.34
C GLN A 86 16.53 9.42 -1.46
N GLU A 87 16.57 10.44 -0.61
CA GLU A 87 17.72 10.74 0.27
C GLU A 87 17.92 9.68 1.36
N VAL A 88 16.83 9.20 1.97
CA VAL A 88 16.88 8.11 2.95
C VAL A 88 17.22 6.78 2.29
N GLY A 89 16.97 6.65 0.99
CA GLY A 89 17.17 5.39 0.25
C GLY A 89 16.17 4.32 0.69
N LEU A 90 14.89 4.70 0.86
CA LEU A 90 13.83 3.80 1.36
C LEU A 90 13.76 2.47 0.59
N PHE A 91 14.08 2.51 -0.71
CA PHE A 91 14.06 1.36 -1.61
C PHE A 91 15.46 0.91 -2.07
N ALA A 92 16.51 1.25 -1.31
CA ALA A 92 17.88 0.79 -1.60
C ALA A 92 18.04 -0.73 -1.47
N ARG A 93 17.11 -1.39 -0.77
CA ARG A 93 17.02 -2.86 -0.67
C ARG A 93 15.68 -3.33 -1.26
N PRO A 94 15.63 -4.53 -1.85
CA PRO A 94 14.36 -5.13 -2.28
C PRO A 94 13.35 -5.22 -1.13
N VAL A 95 12.08 -4.93 -1.43
CA VAL A 95 10.98 -4.89 -0.45
C VAL A 95 9.82 -5.77 -0.89
N PRO A 96 9.10 -6.45 0.02
CA PRO A 96 7.87 -7.13 -0.34
C PRO A 96 6.84 -6.12 -0.85
N LEU A 97 6.02 -6.52 -1.83
CA LEU A 97 4.90 -5.71 -2.28
C LEU A 97 3.59 -6.33 -1.81
N MET A 98 2.62 -5.48 -1.51
CA MET A 98 1.27 -5.85 -1.11
C MET A 98 0.27 -5.21 -2.06
N LEU A 99 -0.65 -6.02 -2.57
CA LEU A 99 -1.82 -5.57 -3.32
C LEU A 99 -3.05 -5.73 -2.41
N THR A 100 -3.79 -4.63 -2.20
CA THR A 100 -5.12 -4.68 -1.59
C THR A 100 -6.16 -4.40 -2.65
N ALA A 101 -7.03 -5.35 -2.95
CA ALA A 101 -8.00 -5.30 -4.02
C ALA A 101 -9.43 -5.32 -3.49
N HIS A 102 -10.28 -4.53 -4.12
CA HIS A 102 -11.71 -4.42 -3.86
C HIS A 102 -12.48 -4.63 -5.16
N ALA A 103 -13.57 -5.39 -5.09
CA ALA A 103 -14.54 -5.41 -6.16
C ALA A 103 -15.25 -4.05 -6.23
N ASP A 104 -15.46 -3.54 -7.45
CA ASP A 104 -16.14 -2.29 -7.73
C ASP A 104 -17.08 -2.50 -8.93
N GLU A 105 -18.09 -1.64 -9.14
CA GLU A 105 -19.04 -1.77 -10.24
C GLU A 105 -18.35 -1.83 -11.62
N GLY A 106 -17.18 -1.19 -11.73
CA GLY A 106 -16.35 -1.15 -12.94
C GLY A 106 -15.33 -2.30 -13.10
N GLY A 107 -15.26 -3.24 -12.16
CA GLY A 107 -14.28 -4.33 -12.14
C GLY A 107 -13.57 -4.40 -10.79
N ILE A 108 -12.27 -4.17 -10.78
CA ILE A 108 -11.44 -4.22 -9.58
C ILE A 108 -10.63 -2.94 -9.44
N ARG A 109 -10.68 -2.39 -8.23
CA ARG A 109 -9.83 -1.30 -7.78
C ARG A 109 -8.87 -1.84 -6.74
N ALA A 110 -7.58 -1.71 -7.02
CA ALA A 110 -6.53 -2.16 -6.12
C ALA A 110 -5.55 -1.04 -5.77
N VAL A 111 -4.92 -1.14 -4.61
CA VAL A 111 -3.80 -0.31 -4.19
C VAL A 111 -2.57 -1.18 -4.07
N LEU A 112 -1.52 -0.82 -4.81
CA LEU A 112 -0.21 -1.45 -4.68
C LEU A 112 0.62 -0.65 -3.66
N ALA A 113 1.17 -1.33 -2.67
CA ALA A 113 2.03 -0.76 -1.64
C ALA A 113 3.33 -1.56 -1.50
N ALA A 114 4.42 -0.87 -1.16
CA ALA A 114 5.64 -1.49 -0.70
C ALA A 114 5.58 -1.67 0.83
N LEU A 115 5.97 -2.83 1.34
CA LEU A 115 6.06 -3.07 2.78
C LEU A 115 7.45 -2.64 3.26
N VAL A 116 7.53 -1.55 4.02
CA VAL A 116 8.79 -0.95 4.47
C VAL A 116 8.89 -1.00 6.00
N PRO A 117 10.10 -1.11 6.59
CA PRO A 117 10.26 -1.03 8.04
C PRO A 117 9.80 0.32 8.58
N VAL A 118 9.06 0.32 9.69
CA VAL A 118 8.54 1.56 10.29
C VAL A 118 9.62 2.60 10.56
N GLN A 119 10.83 2.18 10.98
CA GLN A 119 11.92 3.11 11.29
C GLN A 119 12.52 3.79 10.05
N GLU A 120 12.38 3.18 8.87
CA GLU A 120 12.76 3.81 7.60
C GLU A 120 11.73 4.87 7.21
N LEU A 121 10.44 4.58 7.40
CA LEU A 121 9.36 5.53 7.13
C LEU A 121 9.44 6.75 8.06
N GLU A 122 9.68 6.55 9.35
CA GLU A 122 9.88 7.64 10.33
C GLU A 122 11.09 8.51 9.98
N ARG A 123 12.14 7.96 9.34
CA ARG A 123 13.25 8.75 8.82
C ARG A 123 12.83 9.64 7.66
N VAL A 124 12.01 9.11 6.74
CA VAL A 124 11.44 9.90 5.63
C VAL A 124 10.57 11.03 6.16
N GLU A 125 9.71 10.76 7.15
CA GLU A 125 8.86 11.76 7.77
C GLU A 125 9.67 12.87 8.44
N ARG A 126 10.70 12.52 9.22
CA ARG A 126 11.60 13.51 9.83
C ARG A 126 12.35 14.36 8.80
N ALA A 127 12.83 13.75 7.72
CA ALA A 127 13.49 14.48 6.63
C ALA A 127 12.52 15.41 5.89
N THR A 128 11.28 14.97 5.68
CA THR A 128 10.20 15.78 5.10
C THR A 128 9.92 17.01 5.97
N LEU A 129 9.67 16.81 7.26
CA LEU A 129 9.41 17.89 8.22
C LEU A 129 10.59 18.87 8.33
N ALA A 130 11.82 18.37 8.33
CA ALA A 130 13.01 19.23 8.37
C ALA A 130 13.14 20.10 7.11
N ALA A 131 12.65 19.65 5.96
CA ALA A 131 12.65 20.44 4.72
C ALA A 131 11.57 21.53 4.73
N GLU A 132 10.37 21.22 5.24
CA GLU A 132 9.26 22.18 5.34
C GLU A 132 9.48 23.19 6.47
N GLU A 133 10.07 22.74 7.56
CA GLU A 133 10.26 23.49 8.79
C GLU A 133 11.69 23.33 9.33
N PRO A 134 12.69 24.01 8.74
CA PRO A 134 14.11 23.83 9.08
C PRO A 134 14.44 24.11 10.56
N TRP A 135 13.64 24.95 11.22
CA TRP A 135 13.77 25.26 12.63
C TRP A 135 13.47 24.07 13.57
N LEU A 136 12.69 23.07 13.14
CA LEU A 136 12.37 21.88 13.94
C LEU A 136 13.61 20.99 14.06
N ALA A 137 14.46 20.96 13.02
CA ALA A 137 15.76 20.29 13.07
C ALA A 137 16.71 20.93 14.10
N SER A 138 16.52 22.22 14.39
CA SER A 138 17.30 22.93 15.42
C SER A 138 16.73 22.75 16.82
N ALA A 139 15.40 22.63 16.95
CA ALA A 139 14.71 22.39 18.23
C ALA A 139 14.92 20.96 18.76
N SER A 140 15.02 19.98 17.86
CA SER A 140 15.27 18.57 18.22
C SER A 140 16.70 18.27 18.68
N GLY A 141 17.62 19.24 18.57
CA GLY A 141 18.97 19.17 19.16
C GLY A 141 19.01 19.41 20.68
N ALA A 142 17.93 19.92 21.28
CA ALA A 142 17.81 20.12 22.72
C ALA A 142 16.95 19.01 23.34
N SER A 143 17.55 17.83 23.56
CA SER A 143 17.00 16.76 24.39
C SER A 143 15.58 16.33 24.01
N ALA A 144 15.43 15.53 22.94
CA ALA A 144 14.35 14.55 22.95
C ALA A 144 14.54 13.69 24.22
N PRO A 145 13.55 13.62 25.14
CA PRO A 145 13.66 12.69 26.25
C PRO A 145 13.85 11.30 25.64
N ALA A 146 14.90 10.60 26.08
CA ALA A 146 15.05 9.19 25.76
C ALA A 146 13.70 8.52 26.06
N PRO A 147 13.17 7.69 25.13
CA PRO A 147 11.93 6.97 25.41
C PRO A 147 12.16 6.21 26.73
N PHE A 148 11.24 6.40 27.68
CA PHE A 148 11.29 5.69 28.95
C PHE A 148 11.38 4.19 28.64
N GLU A 149 12.54 3.58 28.93
CA GLU A 149 12.67 2.12 28.99
C GLU A 149 11.84 1.65 30.19
N GLU A 150 10.57 1.33 29.93
CA GLU A 150 9.85 0.38 30.78
C GLU A 150 10.40 -1.01 30.46
N GLY A 151 11.01 -1.62 31.47
CA GLY A 151 11.77 -2.84 31.34
C GLY A 151 10.95 -4.10 31.08
N GLU A 152 11.71 -5.06 30.55
CA GLU A 152 11.52 -6.51 30.54
C GLU A 152 10.51 -7.12 29.54
N GLY A 153 11.07 -7.70 28.47
CA GLY A 153 10.39 -8.69 27.64
C GLY A 153 11.20 -9.10 26.42
N GLU A 154 12.14 -10.04 26.60
CA GLU A 154 12.84 -10.84 25.59
C GLU A 154 13.47 -10.11 24.37
N GLU A 155 14.81 -10.18 24.28
CA GLU A 155 15.55 -10.12 23.01
C GLU A 155 15.13 -11.28 22.10
N GLY A 156 13.93 -11.21 21.53
CA GLY A 156 13.64 -11.83 20.26
C GLY A 156 14.20 -10.90 19.19
N GLY A 157 15.26 -11.31 18.50
CA GLY A 157 15.79 -10.63 17.31
C GLY A 157 14.78 -10.65 16.15
N GLY A 158 13.60 -10.09 16.37
CA GLY A 158 12.50 -10.00 15.42
C GLY A 158 12.79 -8.93 14.39
N ALA A 159 12.45 -9.22 13.14
CA ALA A 159 12.47 -8.21 12.08
C ALA A 159 11.58 -7.02 12.50
N PRO A 160 11.98 -5.76 12.19
CA PRO A 160 11.17 -4.59 12.51
C PRO A 160 9.78 -4.70 11.87
N PRO A 161 8.74 -4.13 12.51
CA PRO A 161 7.40 -4.16 11.95
C PRO A 161 7.36 -3.44 10.60
N LEU A 162 6.70 -4.07 9.64
CA LEU A 162 6.52 -3.55 8.28
C LEU A 162 5.20 -2.78 8.18
N VAL A 163 5.24 -1.66 7.47
CA VAL A 163 4.07 -0.81 7.19
C VAL A 163 3.92 -0.56 5.69
N PRO A 164 2.69 -0.41 5.18
CA PRO A 164 2.46 -0.18 3.76
C PRO A 164 2.77 1.26 3.35
N PHE A 165 3.65 1.41 2.36
CA PHE A 165 3.91 2.65 1.63
C PHE A 165 3.21 2.59 0.27
N ALA A 166 2.17 3.41 0.07
CA ALA A 166 1.37 3.37 -1.15
C ALA A 166 2.17 3.81 -2.40
N LEU A 167 2.22 2.95 -3.41
CA LEU A 167 2.88 3.22 -4.69
C LEU A 167 1.91 3.77 -5.74
N GLY A 168 0.65 3.33 -5.70
CA GLY A 168 -0.38 3.81 -6.61
C GLY A 168 -1.63 2.95 -6.64
N VAL A 169 -2.61 3.40 -7.43
CA VAL A 169 -3.86 2.68 -7.69
C VAL A 169 -3.72 1.91 -8.99
N VAL A 170 -4.16 0.65 -8.97
CA VAL A 170 -4.24 -0.22 -10.14
C VAL A 170 -5.70 -0.56 -10.40
N LEU A 171 -6.11 -0.48 -11.66
CA LEU A 171 -7.48 -0.80 -12.08
C LEU A 171 -7.46 -1.99 -13.03
N ARG A 172 -8.36 -2.94 -12.81
CA ARG A 172 -8.66 -4.00 -13.77
C ARG A 172 -10.14 -3.96 -14.11
N PHE A 173 -10.44 -3.72 -15.38
CA PHE A 173 -11.82 -3.63 -15.86
C PHE A 173 -12.46 -5.01 -15.94
N GLN A 174 -13.79 -5.06 -15.84
CA GLN A 174 -14.58 -6.30 -15.89
C GLN A 174 -14.23 -7.19 -17.10
N GLU A 175 -14.02 -6.58 -18.28
CA GLU A 175 -13.64 -7.27 -19.53
C GLU A 175 -12.29 -8.00 -19.47
N ASN A 176 -11.41 -7.61 -18.54
CA ASN A 176 -10.04 -8.12 -18.41
C ASN A 176 -9.86 -9.07 -17.22
N ARG A 177 -10.94 -9.39 -16.50
CA ARG A 177 -10.88 -10.30 -15.35
C ARG A 177 -10.61 -11.74 -15.79
N GLN A 178 -9.79 -12.46 -15.03
CA GLN A 178 -9.47 -13.87 -15.28
C GLN A 178 -10.28 -14.80 -14.36
N HIS A 179 -10.60 -14.33 -13.15
CA HIS A 179 -11.37 -15.00 -12.11
C HIS A 179 -12.56 -14.11 -11.66
N PRO A 180 -13.64 -14.02 -12.46
CA PRO A 180 -14.83 -13.23 -12.11
C PRO A 180 -15.49 -13.64 -10.78
N GLU A 181 -15.38 -14.91 -10.41
CA GLU A 181 -16.02 -15.55 -9.27
C GLU A 181 -15.23 -15.47 -7.95
N SER A 182 -13.93 -15.18 -8.01
CA SER A 182 -13.02 -15.22 -6.85
C SER A 182 -12.14 -13.98 -6.83
N LEU A 183 -12.37 -13.10 -5.85
CA LEU A 183 -11.56 -11.89 -5.72
C LEU A 183 -10.13 -12.20 -5.29
N ASP A 184 -9.92 -13.24 -4.48
CA ASP A 184 -8.60 -13.66 -4.02
C ASP A 184 -7.73 -14.16 -5.18
N ASP A 185 -8.26 -15.08 -6.00
CA ASP A 185 -7.54 -15.59 -7.17
C ASP A 185 -7.27 -14.48 -8.19
N GLU A 186 -8.24 -13.58 -8.37
CA GLU A 186 -8.11 -12.42 -9.23
C GLU A 186 -7.05 -11.43 -8.74
N ALA A 187 -6.93 -11.23 -7.42
CA ALA A 187 -5.89 -10.39 -6.83
C ALA A 187 -4.49 -11.01 -6.98
N VAL A 188 -4.38 -12.34 -6.88
CA VAL A 188 -3.13 -13.07 -7.14
C VAL A 188 -2.71 -12.91 -8.60
N ASP A 189 -3.63 -13.15 -9.55
CA ASP A 189 -3.36 -12.98 -10.98
C ASP A 189 -3.04 -11.51 -11.34
N LEU A 190 -3.75 -10.56 -10.73
CA LEU A 190 -3.47 -9.13 -10.92
C LEU A 190 -2.06 -8.77 -10.45
N LEU A 191 -1.65 -9.22 -9.27
CA LEU A 191 -0.29 -8.99 -8.77
C LEU A 191 0.75 -9.63 -9.70
N ALA A 192 0.54 -10.88 -10.15
CA ALA A 192 1.43 -11.54 -11.10
C ALA A 192 1.55 -10.77 -12.42
N THR A 193 0.43 -10.28 -12.96
CA THR A 193 0.37 -9.48 -14.19
C THR A 193 1.11 -8.14 -14.05
N ILE A 194 1.01 -7.50 -12.89
CA ILE A 194 1.76 -6.26 -12.60
C ILE A 194 3.26 -6.54 -12.60
N LEU A 195 3.69 -7.59 -11.89
CA LEU A 195 5.10 -7.94 -11.75
C LEU A 195 5.75 -8.37 -13.07
N SER A 196 5.00 -8.99 -13.97
CA SER A 196 5.49 -9.37 -15.30
C SER A 196 5.51 -8.21 -16.30
N GLY A 197 5.07 -7.00 -15.91
CA GLY A 197 4.90 -5.87 -16.83
C GLY A 197 3.77 -6.04 -17.85
N GLY A 198 2.87 -7.00 -17.61
CA GLY A 198 1.66 -7.21 -18.40
C GLY A 198 0.56 -6.20 -18.08
N ALA A 199 0.65 -5.52 -16.94
CA ALA A 199 -0.29 -4.47 -16.58
C ALA A 199 -0.21 -3.30 -17.58
N MET A 200 -1.35 -2.98 -18.20
CA MET A 200 -1.44 -1.87 -19.13
C MET A 200 -1.51 -0.54 -18.39
N ASP A 201 -0.56 0.35 -18.69
CA ASP A 201 -0.67 1.76 -18.34
C ASP A 201 -1.93 2.38 -18.97
N ALA A 202 -2.55 3.32 -18.27
CA ALA A 202 -3.71 4.07 -18.76
C ALA A 202 -3.40 4.78 -20.09
N ASP A 203 -2.18 5.27 -20.29
CA ASP A 203 -1.77 5.90 -21.56
C ASP A 203 -1.64 4.86 -22.68
N ARG A 204 -1.15 3.65 -22.37
CA ARG A 204 -1.14 2.54 -23.34
C ARG A 204 -2.56 2.11 -23.71
N LYS A 205 -3.49 2.05 -22.73
CA LYS A 205 -4.91 1.77 -22.99
C LYS A 205 -5.59 2.87 -23.80
N ARG A 206 -5.25 4.15 -23.59
CA ARG A 206 -5.73 5.26 -24.43
C ARG A 206 -5.27 5.09 -25.88
N VAL A 207 -3.99 4.80 -26.09
CA VAL A 207 -3.45 4.56 -27.45
C VAL A 207 -4.14 3.38 -28.10
N GLU A 208 -4.34 2.26 -27.40
CA GLU A 208 -5.04 1.10 -27.94
C GLU A 208 -6.51 1.42 -28.29
N ASN A 209 -7.22 2.14 -27.43
CA ASN A 209 -8.59 2.57 -27.70
C ASN A 209 -8.68 3.49 -28.92
N LEU A 210 -7.71 4.39 -29.10
CA LEU A 210 -7.62 5.23 -30.30
C LEU A 210 -7.38 4.37 -31.56
N LEU A 211 -6.48 3.39 -31.48
CA LEU A 211 -6.17 2.49 -32.60
C LEU A 211 -7.35 1.57 -32.98
N LYS A 212 -8.19 1.16 -32.02
CA LYS A 212 -9.42 0.39 -32.28
C LYS A 212 -10.57 1.23 -32.85
N SER A 213 -10.48 2.56 -32.79
CA SER A 213 -11.52 3.49 -33.26
C SER A 213 -11.32 3.99 -34.70
N LEU A 214 -10.24 3.58 -35.35
CA LEU A 214 -9.90 3.82 -36.77
C LEU A 214 -10.32 2.61 -37.62
#